data_AF-A0A1Z8L045-F1
#
_entry.id   AF-A0A1Z8L045-F1
#
_cell.length_a   1.000
_cell.length_b   1.000
_cell.length_c   1.000
_cell.angle_alpha   90.00
_cell.angle_beta   90.00
_cell.angle_gamma   90.00
#
_symmetry.space_group_name_H-M   'P 1'
#
loop_
_entity.id
_entity.type
_entity.pdbx_description
1 polymer ?
#
loop_
_entity_poly.entity_id
_entity_poly.type
_entity_poly.pdbx_seq_one_letter_code
_entity_poly.pdbx_strand_id
1 'polypeptide(L)'
;MARNITPSSGTGSSGSAGNPQDFAHVDTIVMDLDDTIVAGTPAILAYIETIYDGLRREARMSAEDVAAGFAAIRGQEIYAFTKAFNQHGPLREKFPHGDLNERFKHIAERADRAFVEALTPDEDFVAAIDTWRKQGYRLILMTEGPGSATVVKMDGTGLGEKMDQMLVVAEGDPDPAIPVREGYPSKLWDKIRQLPPGFKESRDVISKALAEIGVDPKRTVMIGNRTDRDLKPMQELGAATILVNQFNRRPDEGAMKKRLAQHLFGGKTMPKGAGAATTEDAGGIVPNAVLERTARLTELLSGPPGYTPDVPKAPGPSHNGPAPAQ
;
A
#
# COMPACT_ATOMS: atom_id res chain seq x y z
N MET A 1 44.51 5.26 42.62
CA MET A 1 43.47 5.85 41.76
C MET A 1 43.11 4.84 40.68
N ALA A 2 41.98 4.14 40.84
CA ALA A 2 41.41 3.28 39.81
C ALA A 2 39.91 3.58 39.79
N ARG A 3 39.40 4.08 38.65
CA ARG A 3 38.00 4.43 38.46
C ARG A 3 37.21 3.17 38.16
N ASN A 4 36.24 2.85 39.01
CA ASN A 4 35.18 1.90 38.72
C ASN A 4 34.30 2.46 37.60
N ILE A 5 34.18 1.73 36.49
CA ILE A 5 33.15 1.97 35.48
C ILE A 5 32.16 0.82 35.61
N THR A 6 31.02 1.12 36.22
CA THR A 6 29.83 0.28 36.25
C THR A 6 29.23 0.25 34.83
N PRO A 7 28.91 -0.91 34.25
CA PRO A 7 28.17 -0.94 32.98
C PRO A 7 26.75 -0.46 33.25
N SER A 8 26.36 0.65 32.63
CA SER A 8 24.97 1.13 32.63
C SER A 8 24.10 0.12 31.88
N SER A 9 23.12 -0.44 32.57
CA SER A 9 21.99 -1.15 31.97
C SER A 9 21.21 -0.18 31.07
N GLY A 10 21.57 -0.16 29.79
CA GLY A 10 20.75 0.49 28.76
C GLY A 10 19.47 -0.33 28.57
N THR A 11 18.36 0.22 29.03
CA THR A 11 17.01 -0.24 28.70
C THR A 11 16.80 -0.11 27.19
N GLY A 12 17.05 -1.18 26.44
CA GLY A 12 16.50 -1.31 25.11
C GLY A 12 14.98 -1.38 25.23
N SER A 13 14.28 -0.45 24.58
CA SER A 13 12.82 -0.51 24.48
C SER A 13 12.47 -1.74 23.65
N SER A 14 12.11 -2.84 24.33
CA SER A 14 11.40 -3.94 23.71
C SER A 14 10.09 -3.38 23.15
N GLY A 15 9.92 -3.37 21.83
CA GLY A 15 8.63 -3.08 21.22
C GLY A 15 7.56 -3.97 21.86
N SER A 16 6.44 -3.36 22.27
CA SER A 16 5.30 -4.07 22.85
C SER A 16 4.87 -5.20 21.90
N ALA A 17 4.98 -6.45 22.35
CA ALA A 17 4.66 -7.63 21.55
C ALA A 17 3.15 -7.84 21.32
N GLY A 18 2.28 -6.94 21.82
CA GLY A 18 0.82 -7.06 21.77
C GLY A 18 0.26 -8.18 22.65
N ASN A 19 -0.95 -8.03 23.17
CA ASN A 19 -1.62 -9.06 23.97
C ASN A 19 -2.71 -9.75 23.12
N PRO A 20 -2.68 -11.09 22.91
CA PRO A 20 -3.69 -11.79 22.12
C PRO A 20 -5.15 -11.56 22.58
N GLN A 21 -5.37 -11.29 23.87
CA GLN A 21 -6.70 -10.94 24.41
C GLN A 21 -7.30 -9.69 23.75
N ASP A 22 -6.45 -8.77 23.29
CA ASP A 22 -6.89 -7.53 22.63
C ASP A 22 -7.56 -7.81 21.28
N PHE A 23 -7.41 -9.01 20.74
CA PHE A 23 -7.93 -9.40 19.42
C PHE A 23 -9.00 -10.49 19.47
N ALA A 24 -9.37 -10.98 20.67
CA ALA A 24 -10.29 -12.11 20.82
C ALA A 24 -11.71 -11.87 20.26
N HIS A 25 -12.09 -10.61 20.05
CA HIS A 25 -13.39 -10.18 19.54
C HIS A 25 -13.39 -9.87 18.02
N VAL A 26 -12.22 -9.99 17.37
CA VAL A 26 -12.02 -9.61 15.97
C VAL A 26 -12.53 -10.72 15.03
N ASP A 27 -13.27 -10.33 14.00
CA ASP A 27 -13.69 -11.22 12.90
C ASP A 27 -13.28 -10.69 11.51
N THR A 28 -12.80 -9.45 11.45
CA THR A 28 -12.46 -8.75 10.22
C THR A 28 -11.04 -8.20 10.30
N ILE A 29 -10.26 -8.44 9.25
CA ILE A 29 -8.89 -7.94 9.12
C ILE A 29 -8.88 -6.99 7.92
N VAL A 30 -8.58 -5.72 8.20
CA VAL A 30 -8.33 -4.70 7.17
C VAL A 30 -6.82 -4.52 7.04
N MET A 31 -6.32 -4.57 5.82
CA MET A 31 -4.89 -4.46 5.52
C MET A 31 -4.64 -3.32 4.55
N ASP A 32 -3.64 -2.50 4.84
CA ASP A 32 -3.03 -1.67 3.80
C ASP A 32 -2.26 -2.52 2.78
N LEU A 33 -2.00 -1.96 1.60
CA LEU A 33 -1.31 -2.64 0.51
C LEU A 33 0.20 -2.39 0.53
N ASP A 34 0.58 -1.15 0.23
CA ASP A 34 1.93 -0.81 -0.20
C ASP A 34 2.90 -0.76 0.98
N ASP A 35 3.94 -1.58 0.86
CA ASP A 35 4.95 -1.87 1.86
C ASP A 35 4.38 -2.58 3.12
N THR A 36 3.06 -2.68 3.28
CA THR A 36 2.40 -3.45 4.34
C THR A 36 2.41 -4.94 4.01
N ILE A 37 1.76 -5.35 2.90
CA ILE A 37 1.66 -6.76 2.48
C ILE A 37 2.41 -7.06 1.16
N VAL A 38 2.72 -6.03 0.39
CA VAL A 38 3.55 -6.13 -0.84
C VAL A 38 4.68 -5.12 -0.82
N ALA A 39 5.78 -5.41 -1.50
CA ALA A 39 6.91 -4.49 -1.70
C ALA A 39 6.57 -3.35 -2.70
N GLY A 40 5.64 -2.48 -2.32
CA GLY A 40 5.08 -1.43 -3.17
C GLY A 40 6.11 -0.38 -3.60
N THR A 41 6.82 0.22 -2.64
CA THR A 41 7.84 1.23 -2.96
C THR A 41 8.96 0.63 -3.80
N PRO A 42 9.60 -0.50 -3.46
CA PRO A 42 10.63 -1.10 -4.31
C PRO A 42 10.18 -1.35 -5.76
N ALA A 43 8.95 -1.83 -5.96
CA ALA A 43 8.40 -2.05 -7.31
C ALA A 43 8.24 -0.73 -8.10
N ILE A 44 7.71 0.29 -7.44
CA ILE A 44 7.59 1.65 -7.97
C ILE A 44 8.96 2.23 -8.36
N LEU A 45 9.99 1.98 -7.55
CA LEU A 45 11.34 2.45 -7.82
C LEU A 45 11.93 1.75 -9.05
N ALA A 46 11.83 0.43 -9.12
CA ALA A 46 12.30 -0.34 -10.28
C ALA A 46 11.66 0.12 -11.59
N TYR A 47 10.36 0.44 -11.55
CA TYR A 47 9.62 1.01 -12.67
C TYR A 47 10.20 2.35 -13.12
N ILE A 48 10.33 3.32 -12.19
CA ILE A 48 10.81 4.66 -12.51
C ILE A 48 12.27 4.64 -12.99
N GLU A 49 13.13 3.86 -12.33
CA GLU A 49 14.53 3.70 -12.71
C GLU A 49 14.67 3.14 -14.14
N THR A 50 13.84 2.17 -14.51
CA THR A 50 13.84 1.59 -15.85
C THR A 50 13.45 2.61 -16.93
N ILE A 51 12.44 3.45 -16.66
CA ILE A 51 12.06 4.53 -17.58
C ILE A 51 13.19 5.55 -17.68
N TYR A 52 13.72 5.97 -16.53
CA TYR A 52 14.79 6.96 -16.44
C TYR A 52 16.01 6.52 -17.25
N ASP A 53 16.48 5.30 -17.03
CA ASP A 53 17.62 4.73 -17.75
C ASP A 53 17.34 4.56 -19.25
N GLY A 54 16.13 4.12 -19.61
CA GLY A 54 15.71 4.00 -21.01
C GLY A 54 15.76 5.35 -21.74
N LEU A 55 15.18 6.40 -21.16
CA LEU A 55 15.18 7.73 -21.75
C LEU A 55 16.60 8.33 -21.84
N ARG A 56 17.43 8.10 -20.83
CA ARG A 56 18.83 8.58 -20.86
C ARG A 56 19.67 7.89 -21.91
N ARG A 57 19.57 6.56 -22.04
CA ARG A 57 20.44 5.78 -22.93
C ARG A 57 19.94 5.78 -24.37
N GLU A 58 18.64 5.61 -24.57
CA GLU A 58 18.06 5.35 -25.89
C GLU A 58 17.48 6.61 -26.51
N ALA A 59 16.75 7.40 -25.74
CA ALA A 59 16.31 8.74 -26.16
C ALA A 59 17.43 9.78 -26.02
N ARG A 60 18.60 9.41 -25.47
CA ARG A 60 19.79 10.26 -25.26
C ARG A 60 19.47 11.54 -24.48
N MET A 61 18.55 11.48 -23.52
CA MET A 61 18.15 12.64 -22.72
C MET A 61 19.16 12.92 -21.61
N SER A 62 19.29 14.19 -21.22
CA SER A 62 20.05 14.55 -20.03
C SER A 62 19.30 14.10 -18.77
N ALA A 63 20.03 13.95 -17.66
CA ALA A 63 19.44 13.64 -16.36
C ALA A 63 18.39 14.67 -15.93
N GLU A 64 18.65 15.95 -16.22
CA GLU A 64 17.80 17.08 -15.89
C GLU A 64 16.52 17.09 -16.73
N ASP A 65 16.62 16.82 -18.04
CA ASP A 65 15.46 16.78 -18.93
C ASP A 65 14.48 15.68 -18.55
N VAL A 66 15.01 14.49 -18.20
CA VAL A 66 14.17 13.38 -17.75
C VAL A 66 13.48 13.73 -16.44
N ALA A 67 14.22 14.27 -15.46
CA ALA A 67 13.67 14.71 -14.19
C ALA A 67 12.58 15.80 -14.35
N ALA A 68 12.80 16.75 -15.26
CA ALA A 68 11.83 17.80 -15.56
C ALA A 68 10.53 17.24 -16.16
N GLY A 69 10.60 16.23 -17.02
CA GLY A 69 9.42 15.54 -17.53
C GLY A 69 8.65 14.78 -16.45
N PHE A 70 9.34 14.06 -15.57
CA PHE A 70 8.71 13.43 -14.39
C PHE A 70 8.01 14.45 -13.49
N ALA A 71 8.60 15.64 -13.31
CA ALA A 71 8.01 16.72 -12.53
C ALA A 71 6.76 17.34 -13.20
N ALA A 72 6.67 17.33 -14.53
CA ALA A 72 5.52 17.85 -15.27
C ALA A 72 4.31 16.89 -15.25
N ILE A 73 4.57 15.58 -15.14
CA ILE A 73 3.56 14.51 -15.01
C ILE A 73 3.18 14.29 -13.52
N ARG A 74 3.76 15.09 -12.61
CA ARG A 74 3.55 15.00 -11.16
C ARG A 74 2.07 15.20 -10.81
N GLY A 75 1.52 14.24 -10.07
CA GLY A 75 0.10 14.24 -9.68
C GLY A 75 -0.76 13.28 -10.51
N GLN A 76 -0.22 12.74 -11.60
CA GLN A 76 -0.83 11.59 -12.30
C GLN A 76 -0.38 10.28 -11.64
N GLU A 77 -1.15 9.22 -11.89
CA GLU A 77 -0.84 7.88 -11.39
C GLU A 77 0.50 7.35 -11.90
N ILE A 78 1.13 6.47 -11.14
CA ILE A 78 2.43 5.92 -11.52
C ILE A 78 2.39 5.14 -12.85
N TYR A 79 1.25 4.52 -13.17
CA TYR A 79 1.02 3.84 -14.45
C TYR A 79 0.66 4.80 -15.59
N ALA A 80 0.44 6.08 -15.30
CA ALA A 80 0.28 7.11 -16.32
C ALA A 80 1.63 7.44 -16.99
N PHE A 81 2.76 7.31 -16.28
CA PHE A 81 4.07 7.76 -16.80
C PHE A 81 4.45 7.11 -18.15
N THR A 82 4.24 5.80 -18.31
CA THR A 82 4.55 5.08 -19.56
C THR A 82 3.54 5.33 -20.68
N LYS A 83 2.34 5.81 -20.32
CA LYS A 83 1.27 6.19 -21.25
C LYS A 83 1.25 7.70 -21.54
N ALA A 84 2.14 8.45 -20.89
CA ALA A 84 2.23 9.91 -20.97
C ALA A 84 3.57 10.40 -21.54
N PHE A 85 4.32 9.58 -22.29
CA PHE A 85 5.52 10.06 -22.98
C PHE A 85 5.19 11.22 -23.94
N ASN A 86 3.98 11.25 -24.49
CA ASN A 86 3.50 12.37 -25.28
C ASN A 86 3.41 13.70 -24.52
N GLN A 87 3.23 13.64 -23.19
CA GLN A 87 3.13 14.80 -22.27
C GLN A 87 4.48 15.19 -21.66
N HIS A 88 5.53 14.38 -21.89
CA HIS A 88 6.87 14.67 -21.40
C HIS A 88 7.51 15.81 -22.21
N GLY A 89 7.37 17.05 -21.74
CA GLY A 89 7.80 18.28 -22.45
C GLY A 89 9.19 18.20 -23.12
N PRO A 90 10.28 17.93 -22.37
CA PRO A 90 11.62 17.83 -22.97
C PRO A 90 11.77 16.70 -24.00
N LEU A 91 11.03 15.61 -23.85
CA LEU A 91 11.02 14.50 -24.82
C LEU A 91 10.27 14.91 -26.08
N ARG A 92 9.17 15.66 -25.94
CA ARG A 92 8.42 16.25 -27.06
C ARG A 92 9.22 17.30 -27.83
N GLU A 93 9.96 18.15 -27.15
CA GLU A 93 10.85 19.12 -27.81
C GLU A 93 11.91 18.43 -28.66
N LYS A 94 12.48 17.33 -28.15
CA LYS A 94 13.47 16.53 -28.86
C LYS A 94 12.88 15.71 -30.02
N PHE A 95 11.65 15.25 -29.89
CA PHE A 95 10.93 14.45 -30.88
C PHE A 95 9.59 15.13 -31.22
N PRO A 96 9.62 16.20 -32.06
CA PRO A 96 8.46 17.08 -32.25
C PRO A 96 7.30 16.45 -33.01
N HIS A 97 7.53 15.34 -33.72
CA HIS A 97 6.53 14.67 -34.55
C HIS A 97 6.39 13.20 -34.18
N GLY A 98 5.21 12.65 -34.45
CA GLY A 98 4.86 11.26 -34.18
C GLY A 98 4.42 11.01 -32.74
N ASP A 99 3.95 9.78 -32.53
CA ASP A 99 3.51 9.29 -31.22
C ASP A 99 4.71 8.79 -30.40
N LEU A 100 4.98 9.46 -29.28
CA LEU A 100 6.08 9.11 -28.37
C LEU A 100 5.74 7.90 -27.52
N ASN A 101 4.46 7.63 -27.26
CA ASN A 101 4.05 6.42 -26.55
C ASN A 101 4.38 5.19 -27.40
N GLU A 102 4.05 5.20 -28.69
CA GLU A 102 4.44 4.11 -29.59
C GLU A 102 5.95 4.05 -29.83
N ARG A 103 6.60 5.20 -30.01
CA ARG A 103 8.07 5.25 -30.24
C ARG A 103 8.87 4.66 -29.07
N PHE A 104 8.41 4.86 -27.84
CA PHE A 104 9.11 4.41 -26.63
C PHE A 104 8.37 3.29 -25.89
N LYS A 105 7.44 2.61 -26.58
CA LYS A 105 6.64 1.52 -26.02
C LYS A 105 7.50 0.42 -25.39
N HIS A 106 8.63 0.09 -25.98
CA HIS A 106 9.54 -0.93 -25.43
C HIS A 106 10.20 -0.50 -24.10
N ILE A 107 10.38 0.80 -23.85
CA ILE A 107 10.82 1.31 -22.54
C ILE A 107 9.70 1.10 -21.52
N ALA A 108 8.46 1.41 -21.90
CA ALA A 108 7.28 1.18 -21.07
C ALA A 108 7.11 -0.30 -20.71
N GLU A 109 7.15 -1.19 -21.69
CA GLU A 109 7.01 -2.64 -21.47
C GLU A 109 8.12 -3.20 -20.57
N ARG A 110 9.35 -2.66 -20.64
CA ARG A 110 10.42 -3.05 -19.72
C ARG A 110 10.18 -2.52 -18.31
N ALA A 111 9.68 -1.30 -18.17
CA ALA A 111 9.34 -0.74 -16.87
C ALA A 111 8.21 -1.54 -16.21
N ASP A 112 7.17 -1.91 -16.96
CA ASP A 112 6.09 -2.78 -16.49
C ASP A 112 6.62 -4.14 -16.02
N ARG A 113 7.56 -4.75 -16.76
CA ARG A 113 8.22 -5.99 -16.31
C ARG A 113 9.03 -5.80 -15.04
N ALA A 114 9.86 -4.75 -14.98
CA ALA A 114 10.66 -4.46 -13.79
C ALA A 114 9.79 -4.20 -12.55
N PHE A 115 8.64 -3.54 -12.75
CA PHE A 115 7.64 -3.36 -11.71
C PHE A 115 7.12 -4.70 -11.19
N VAL A 116 6.63 -5.57 -12.09
CA VAL A 116 6.06 -6.88 -11.71
C VAL A 116 7.11 -7.78 -11.06
N GLU A 117 8.35 -7.81 -11.58
CA GLU A 117 9.46 -8.59 -11.01
C GLU A 117 9.84 -8.13 -9.61
N ALA A 118 9.76 -6.83 -9.33
CA ALA A 118 10.04 -6.26 -8.01
C ALA A 118 8.82 -6.30 -7.06
N LEU A 119 7.60 -6.50 -7.59
CA LEU A 119 6.37 -6.60 -6.82
C LEU A 119 6.28 -7.96 -6.12
N THR A 120 6.93 -8.04 -4.98
CA THR A 120 7.01 -9.25 -4.17
C THR A 120 6.06 -9.15 -2.97
N PRO A 121 5.13 -10.11 -2.79
CA PRO A 121 4.36 -10.19 -1.57
C PRO A 121 5.27 -10.66 -0.42
N ASP A 122 4.98 -10.22 0.80
CA ASP A 122 5.68 -10.71 1.98
C ASP A 122 5.20 -12.13 2.30
N GLU A 123 6.09 -13.13 2.20
CA GLU A 123 5.73 -14.57 2.29
C GLU A 123 5.04 -14.92 3.60
N ASP A 124 5.46 -14.31 4.70
CA ASP A 124 4.83 -14.52 6.00
C ASP A 124 3.40 -13.94 6.04
N PHE A 125 3.16 -12.79 5.39
CA PHE A 125 1.81 -12.25 5.23
C PHE A 125 0.95 -13.15 4.36
N VAL A 126 1.49 -13.71 3.27
CA VAL A 126 0.76 -14.68 2.43
C VAL A 126 0.32 -15.87 3.27
N ALA A 127 1.22 -16.44 4.06
CA ALA A 127 0.93 -17.57 4.95
C ALA A 127 -0.11 -17.23 6.03
N ALA A 128 -0.02 -16.02 6.61
CA ALA A 128 -0.98 -15.53 7.59
C ALA A 128 -2.38 -15.33 6.97
N ILE A 129 -2.46 -14.70 5.80
CA ILE A 129 -3.70 -14.49 5.03
C ILE A 129 -4.40 -15.83 4.74
N ASP A 130 -3.64 -16.85 4.31
CA ASP A 130 -4.19 -18.18 4.06
C ASP A 130 -4.72 -18.84 5.33
N THR A 131 -4.05 -18.61 6.46
CA THR A 131 -4.49 -19.11 7.76
C THR A 131 -5.79 -18.44 8.20
N TRP A 132 -5.86 -17.10 8.13
CA TRP A 132 -7.04 -16.34 8.49
C TRP A 132 -8.24 -16.68 7.62
N ARG A 133 -8.01 -16.90 6.32
CA ARG A 133 -9.05 -17.35 5.39
C ARG A 133 -9.64 -18.68 5.80
N LYS A 134 -8.82 -19.65 6.19
CA LYS A 134 -9.26 -20.96 6.69
C LYS A 134 -9.99 -20.88 8.02
N GLN A 135 -9.61 -19.92 8.86
CA GLN A 135 -10.26 -19.65 10.15
C GLN A 135 -11.57 -18.86 10.01
N GLY A 136 -11.90 -18.39 8.81
CA GLY A 136 -13.17 -17.72 8.55
C GLY A 136 -13.16 -16.22 8.81
N TYR A 137 -11.99 -15.60 8.97
CA TYR A 137 -11.88 -14.15 8.99
C TYR A 137 -12.34 -13.56 7.66
N ARG A 138 -12.96 -12.39 7.76
CA ARG A 138 -13.20 -11.52 6.62
C ARG A 138 -11.95 -10.69 6.34
N LEU A 139 -11.48 -10.69 5.10
CA LEU A 139 -10.27 -9.99 4.68
C LEU A 139 -10.59 -8.84 3.74
N ILE A 140 -10.13 -7.64 4.09
CA ILE A 140 -10.39 -6.42 3.33
C ILE A 140 -9.07 -5.73 3.04
N LEU A 141 -8.87 -5.34 1.79
CA LEU A 141 -7.79 -4.42 1.43
C LEU A 141 -8.30 -2.99 1.54
N MET A 142 -7.49 -2.09 2.09
CA MET A 142 -7.79 -0.65 2.14
C MET A 142 -6.55 0.14 1.75
N THR A 143 -6.55 0.77 0.57
CA THR A 143 -5.38 1.49 0.04
C THR A 143 -5.77 2.83 -0.56
N GLU A 144 -4.86 3.81 -0.48
CA GLU A 144 -4.99 5.07 -1.25
C GLU A 144 -4.51 4.92 -2.69
N GLY A 145 -4.06 3.72 -3.06
CA GLY A 145 -3.85 3.35 -4.44
C GLY A 145 -5.17 3.41 -5.22
N PRO A 146 -5.13 3.89 -6.46
CA PRO A 146 -6.28 3.85 -7.35
C PRO A 146 -6.64 2.41 -7.75
N GLY A 147 -7.85 2.21 -8.24
CA GLY A 147 -8.39 0.88 -8.55
C GLY A 147 -7.55 0.13 -9.58
N SER A 148 -7.19 0.78 -10.67
CA SER A 148 -6.38 0.19 -11.75
C SER A 148 -5.01 -0.30 -11.24
N ALA A 149 -4.30 0.56 -10.51
CA ALA A 149 -3.03 0.23 -9.86
C ALA A 149 -3.16 -0.93 -8.86
N THR A 150 -4.26 -0.94 -8.11
CA THR A 150 -4.54 -1.98 -7.12
C THR A 150 -4.80 -3.32 -7.80
N VAL A 151 -5.60 -3.36 -8.89
CA VAL A 151 -5.86 -4.59 -9.65
C VAL A 151 -4.57 -5.19 -10.16
N VAL A 152 -3.70 -4.40 -10.80
CA VAL A 152 -2.39 -4.88 -11.30
C VAL A 152 -1.59 -5.53 -10.19
N LYS A 153 -1.52 -4.88 -9.02
CA LYS A 153 -0.75 -5.41 -7.89
C LYS A 153 -1.36 -6.69 -7.32
N MET A 154 -2.67 -6.73 -7.17
CA MET A 154 -3.39 -7.83 -6.53
C MET A 154 -3.51 -9.07 -7.42
N ASP A 155 -3.65 -8.88 -8.74
CA ASP A 155 -3.58 -9.97 -9.72
C ASP A 155 -2.13 -10.48 -9.84
N GLY A 156 -1.15 -9.58 -9.97
CA GLY A 156 0.26 -9.93 -10.12
C GLY A 156 0.83 -10.73 -8.93
N THR A 157 0.31 -10.50 -7.72
CA THR A 157 0.71 -11.22 -6.51
C THR A 157 -0.18 -12.41 -6.16
N GLY A 158 -1.30 -12.60 -6.85
CA GLY A 158 -2.31 -13.62 -6.52
C GLY A 158 -3.05 -13.38 -5.20
N LEU A 159 -2.86 -12.22 -4.56
CA LEU A 159 -3.53 -11.89 -3.29
C LEU A 159 -4.99 -11.45 -3.48
N GLY A 160 -5.37 -10.97 -4.67
CA GLY A 160 -6.70 -10.42 -4.93
C GLY A 160 -7.84 -11.43 -4.74
N GLU A 161 -7.60 -12.70 -5.05
CA GLU A 161 -8.60 -13.75 -4.86
C GLU A 161 -8.91 -13.99 -3.37
N LYS A 162 -7.94 -13.72 -2.49
CA LYS A 162 -8.04 -13.93 -1.04
C LYS A 162 -8.83 -12.83 -0.31
N MET A 163 -9.04 -11.69 -0.95
CA MET A 163 -9.78 -10.56 -0.37
C MET A 163 -11.29 -10.72 -0.62
N ASP A 164 -12.11 -10.35 0.38
CA ASP A 164 -13.56 -10.28 0.24
C ASP A 164 -13.99 -8.96 -0.43
N GLN A 165 -13.31 -7.86 -0.11
CA GLN A 165 -13.52 -6.52 -0.67
C GLN A 165 -12.20 -5.74 -0.71
N MET A 166 -12.13 -4.74 -1.59
CA MET A 166 -11.01 -3.80 -1.70
C MET A 166 -11.54 -2.38 -1.74
N LEU A 167 -11.18 -1.59 -0.74
CA LEU A 167 -11.48 -0.17 -0.62
C LEU A 167 -10.29 0.62 -1.20
N VAL A 168 -10.51 1.29 -2.31
CA VAL A 168 -9.45 1.96 -3.08
C VAL A 168 -9.82 3.42 -3.31
N VAL A 169 -8.82 4.27 -3.57
CA VAL A 169 -9.12 5.63 -4.06
C VAL A 169 -9.78 5.53 -5.44
N ALA A 170 -10.81 6.35 -5.64
CA ALA A 170 -11.41 6.56 -6.93
C ALA A 170 -10.35 7.06 -7.89
N GLU A 171 -10.42 6.58 -9.11
CA GLU A 171 -9.56 7.06 -10.19
C GLU A 171 -9.68 8.59 -10.25
N GLY A 172 -8.56 9.28 -10.51
CA GLY A 172 -8.61 10.71 -10.81
C GLY A 172 -9.44 10.98 -12.08
N ASP A 173 -9.52 12.25 -12.51
CA ASP A 173 -10.05 12.54 -13.85
C ASP A 173 -9.33 11.63 -14.84
N PRO A 174 -10.05 10.74 -15.56
CA PRO A 174 -9.42 9.80 -16.45
C PRO A 174 -8.71 10.62 -17.53
N ASP A 175 -7.38 10.47 -17.60
CA ASP A 175 -6.70 10.82 -18.84
C ASP A 175 -7.34 9.96 -19.93
N PRO A 176 -7.95 10.54 -20.98
CA PRO A 176 -8.58 9.76 -22.05
C PRO A 176 -7.61 8.79 -22.76
N ALA A 177 -6.29 8.93 -22.55
CA ALA A 177 -5.28 7.97 -23.01
C ALA A 177 -5.11 6.72 -22.10
N ILE A 178 -5.73 6.70 -20.92
CA ILE A 178 -5.61 5.62 -19.93
C ILE A 178 -6.99 4.97 -19.76
N PRO A 179 -7.28 3.86 -20.46
CA PRO A 179 -8.51 3.12 -20.24
C PRO A 179 -8.46 2.46 -18.85
N VAL A 180 -9.09 3.11 -17.88
CA VAL A 180 -8.94 2.77 -16.46
C VAL A 180 -9.63 1.45 -16.07
N ARG A 181 -10.64 1.02 -16.86
CA ARG A 181 -11.30 -0.29 -16.73
C ARG A 181 -11.11 -1.20 -17.94
N GLU A 182 -11.13 -0.65 -19.15
CA GLU A 182 -11.01 -1.45 -20.38
C GLU A 182 -9.56 -1.94 -20.64
N GLY A 183 -8.56 -1.29 -20.03
CA GLY A 183 -7.15 -1.64 -20.21
C GLY A 183 -6.66 -2.85 -19.39
N TYR A 184 -7.43 -3.27 -18.38
CA TYR A 184 -7.07 -4.40 -17.50
C TYR A 184 -8.33 -5.22 -17.13
N PRO A 185 -8.74 -6.19 -17.97
CA PRO A 185 -9.86 -7.06 -17.67
C PRO A 185 -9.50 -7.98 -16.50
N SER A 186 -10.19 -7.82 -15.37
CA SER A 186 -10.00 -8.64 -14.17
C SER A 186 -11.32 -8.84 -13.42
N LYS A 187 -11.50 -10.02 -12.81
CA LYS A 187 -12.64 -10.30 -11.93
C LYS A 187 -12.54 -9.55 -10.60
N LEU A 188 -11.36 -9.01 -10.27
CA LEU A 188 -11.16 -8.24 -9.05
C LEU A 188 -11.96 -6.95 -9.01
N TRP A 189 -12.37 -6.42 -10.18
CA TRP A 189 -13.22 -5.24 -10.27
C TRP A 189 -14.56 -5.39 -9.54
N ASP A 190 -15.10 -6.61 -9.43
CA ASP A 190 -16.35 -6.91 -8.71
C ASP A 190 -16.19 -6.76 -7.18
N LYS A 191 -14.95 -6.79 -6.69
CA LYS A 191 -14.61 -6.64 -5.27
C LYS A 191 -14.19 -5.22 -4.90
N ILE A 192 -14.07 -4.32 -5.87
CA ILE A 192 -13.57 -2.96 -5.67
C ILE A 192 -14.71 -2.00 -5.33
N ARG A 193 -14.51 -1.24 -4.26
CA ARG A 193 -15.27 -0.03 -3.95
C ARG A 193 -14.34 1.17 -3.98
N GLN A 194 -14.67 2.13 -4.84
CA GLN A 194 -13.94 3.38 -4.99
C GLN A 194 -14.41 4.41 -3.97
N LEU A 195 -13.45 5.11 -3.36
CA LEU A 195 -13.64 6.11 -2.32
C LEU A 195 -12.97 7.43 -2.72
N PRO A 196 -13.40 8.60 -2.23
CA PRO A 196 -12.80 9.87 -2.63
C PRO A 196 -11.29 9.95 -2.29
N PRO A 197 -10.51 10.77 -3.02
CA PRO A 197 -9.11 11.02 -2.68
C PRO A 197 -8.94 11.46 -1.22
N GLY A 198 -7.91 10.93 -0.54
CA GLY A 198 -7.64 11.23 0.86
C GLY A 198 -8.64 10.60 1.85
N PHE A 199 -9.44 9.60 1.44
CA PHE A 199 -10.42 8.99 2.34
C PHE A 199 -9.80 8.43 3.63
N LYS A 200 -8.54 7.98 3.59
CA LYS A 200 -7.83 7.49 4.78
C LYS A 200 -7.62 8.58 5.83
N GLU A 201 -7.70 9.85 5.46
CA GLU A 201 -7.62 10.97 6.41
C GLU A 201 -9.00 11.32 7.01
N SER A 202 -10.08 10.69 6.51
CA SER A 202 -11.46 10.96 6.91
C SER A 202 -12.11 9.76 7.59
N ARG A 203 -12.19 9.84 8.93
CA ARG A 203 -12.94 8.90 9.77
C ARG A 203 -14.36 8.65 9.25
N ASP A 204 -15.07 9.70 8.84
CA ASP A 204 -16.48 9.59 8.42
C ASP A 204 -16.61 8.83 7.10
N VAL A 205 -15.70 9.05 6.16
CA VAL A 205 -15.69 8.32 4.88
C VAL A 205 -15.38 6.84 5.13
N ILE A 206 -14.38 6.53 5.96
CA ILE A 206 -14.04 5.15 6.33
C ILE A 206 -15.23 4.47 7.02
N SER A 207 -15.81 5.12 8.03
CA SER A 207 -16.96 4.61 8.79
C SER A 207 -18.11 4.24 7.86
N LYS A 208 -18.46 5.13 6.94
CA LYS A 208 -19.52 4.90 5.95
C LYS A 208 -19.17 3.73 5.03
N ALA A 209 -17.95 3.69 4.50
CA ALA A 209 -17.51 2.63 3.60
C ALA A 209 -17.55 1.24 4.26
N LEU A 210 -17.10 1.13 5.52
CA LEU A 210 -17.15 -0.10 6.31
C LEU A 210 -18.59 -0.52 6.61
N ALA A 211 -19.45 0.42 7.00
CA ALA A 211 -20.86 0.13 7.26
C ALA A 211 -21.60 -0.38 6.00
N GLU A 212 -21.31 0.19 4.82
CA GLU A 212 -21.90 -0.23 3.54
C GLU A 212 -21.54 -1.66 3.15
N ILE A 213 -20.39 -2.16 3.59
CA ILE A 213 -20.00 -3.55 3.40
C ILE A 213 -20.32 -4.42 4.63
N GLY A 214 -20.98 -3.89 5.66
CA GLY A 214 -21.37 -4.64 6.86
C GLY A 214 -20.20 -5.02 7.77
N VAL A 215 -19.23 -4.13 7.91
CA VAL A 215 -18.08 -4.29 8.83
C VAL A 215 -18.27 -3.39 10.04
N ASP A 216 -18.13 -3.97 11.24
CA ASP A 216 -18.09 -3.22 12.49
C ASP A 216 -16.62 -2.91 12.84
N PRO A 217 -16.20 -1.63 12.89
CA PRO A 217 -14.85 -1.27 13.28
C PRO A 217 -14.43 -1.84 14.62
N LYS A 218 -15.35 -2.00 15.59
CA LYS A 218 -15.04 -2.56 16.91
C LYS A 218 -14.73 -4.06 16.89
N ARG A 219 -15.00 -4.76 15.79
CA ARG A 219 -14.68 -6.17 15.55
C ARG A 219 -13.59 -6.33 14.48
N THR A 220 -12.88 -5.24 14.22
CA THR A 220 -11.89 -5.15 13.15
C THR A 220 -10.51 -4.90 13.72
N VAL A 221 -9.50 -5.49 13.07
CA VAL A 221 -8.10 -5.06 13.21
C VAL A 221 -7.62 -4.40 11.92
N MET A 222 -6.97 -3.23 12.05
CA MET A 222 -6.26 -2.58 10.95
C MET A 222 -4.76 -2.90 11.03
N ILE A 223 -4.20 -3.40 9.93
CA ILE A 223 -2.78 -3.64 9.76
C ILE A 223 -2.25 -2.68 8.70
N GLY A 224 -1.30 -1.83 9.07
CA GLY A 224 -0.72 -0.86 8.14
C GLY A 224 0.64 -0.34 8.60
N ASN A 225 1.31 0.41 7.74
CA ASN A 225 2.64 0.97 8.00
C ASN A 225 2.62 2.46 8.33
N ARG A 226 1.46 3.12 8.25
CA ARG A 226 1.33 4.56 8.51
C ARG A 226 0.41 4.87 9.69
N THR A 227 0.98 5.49 10.71
CA THR A 227 0.24 5.86 11.92
C THR A 227 -0.88 6.87 11.64
N ASP A 228 -0.63 7.85 10.78
CA ASP A 228 -1.55 8.96 10.48
C ASP A 228 -2.72 8.57 9.58
N ARG A 229 -2.51 7.61 8.67
CA ARG A 229 -3.48 7.23 7.63
C ARG A 229 -4.11 5.86 7.80
N ASP A 230 -3.37 4.88 8.32
CA ASP A 230 -3.90 3.54 8.52
C ASP A 230 -4.48 3.42 9.92
N LEU A 231 -3.68 3.77 10.93
CA LEU A 231 -4.00 3.45 12.32
C LEU A 231 -4.94 4.46 12.95
N LYS A 232 -4.59 5.76 12.94
CA LYS A 232 -5.36 6.82 13.61
C LYS A 232 -6.85 6.75 13.33
N PRO A 233 -7.30 6.76 12.07
CA PRO A 233 -8.73 6.85 11.76
C PRO A 233 -9.47 5.58 12.18
N MET A 234 -8.83 4.42 12.05
CA MET A 234 -9.39 3.12 12.45
C MET A 234 -9.49 3.00 13.98
N GLN A 235 -8.47 3.46 14.70
CA GLN A 235 -8.47 3.49 16.17
C GLN A 235 -9.54 4.44 16.71
N GLU A 236 -9.74 5.60 16.09
CA GLU A 236 -10.83 6.54 16.42
C GLU A 236 -12.23 5.94 16.18
N LEU A 237 -12.34 4.92 15.33
CA LEU A 237 -13.56 4.13 15.13
C LEU A 237 -13.70 2.96 16.12
N GLY A 238 -12.67 2.71 16.94
CA GLY A 238 -12.65 1.63 17.93
C GLY A 238 -12.05 0.32 17.43
N ALA A 239 -11.39 0.31 16.27
CA ALA A 239 -10.66 -0.86 15.78
C ALA A 239 -9.36 -1.10 16.56
N ALA A 240 -8.98 -2.37 16.68
CA ALA A 240 -7.63 -2.72 17.08
C ALA A 240 -6.64 -2.36 15.96
N THR A 241 -5.39 -2.05 16.30
CA THR A 241 -4.40 -1.57 15.34
C THR A 241 -3.05 -2.25 15.48
N ILE A 242 -2.45 -2.57 14.34
CA ILE A 242 -1.14 -3.21 14.25
C ILE A 242 -0.27 -2.38 13.29
N LEU A 243 0.86 -1.87 13.80
CA LEU A 243 1.85 -1.14 13.01
C LEU A 243 2.89 -2.11 12.43
N VAL A 244 3.04 -2.13 11.11
CA VAL A 244 4.14 -2.79 10.43
C VAL A 244 5.32 -1.84 10.33
N ASN A 245 6.39 -2.09 11.09
CA ASN A 245 7.58 -1.24 11.08
C ASN A 245 8.57 -1.72 10.00
N GLN A 246 8.59 -1.02 8.86
CA GLN A 246 9.41 -1.36 7.71
C GLN A 246 10.89 -0.98 7.84
N PHE A 247 11.24 -0.02 8.71
CA PHE A 247 12.64 0.44 8.84
C PHE A 247 13.57 -0.67 9.34
N ASN A 248 13.06 -1.61 10.12
CA ASN A 248 13.82 -2.79 10.56
C ASN A 248 13.83 -3.92 9.53
N ARG A 249 12.98 -3.86 8.49
CA ARG A 249 12.89 -4.90 7.44
C ARG A 249 13.74 -4.58 6.21
N ARG A 250 13.86 -3.32 5.81
CA ARG A 250 14.57 -2.90 4.59
C ARG A 250 15.40 -1.63 4.82
N PRO A 251 16.56 -1.72 5.52
CA PRO A 251 17.42 -0.57 5.81
C PRO A 251 17.91 0.15 4.53
N ASP A 252 17.99 -0.59 3.43
CA ASP A 252 18.37 -0.15 2.10
C ASP A 252 17.29 0.72 1.43
N GLU A 253 16.01 0.57 1.78
CA GLU A 253 14.89 1.32 1.20
C GLU A 253 14.97 2.82 1.52
N GLY A 254 15.35 3.19 2.75
CA GLY A 254 15.59 4.59 3.10
C GLY A 254 16.76 5.21 2.33
N ALA A 255 17.83 4.43 2.13
CA ALA A 255 18.97 4.83 1.31
C ALA A 255 18.63 4.88 -0.18
N MET A 256 17.69 4.05 -0.65
CA MET A 256 17.22 3.99 -2.03
C MET A 256 16.25 5.14 -2.34
N LYS A 257 15.26 5.42 -1.47
CA LYS A 257 14.39 6.61 -1.52
C LYS A 257 15.21 7.90 -1.52
N LYS A 258 16.26 7.97 -0.70
CA LYS A 258 17.19 9.10 -0.68
C LYS A 258 17.98 9.22 -1.98
N ARG A 259 18.49 8.11 -2.53
CA ARG A 259 19.19 8.07 -3.82
C ARG A 259 18.29 8.50 -4.98
N LEU A 260 17.05 8.02 -5.01
CA LEU A 260 16.05 8.40 -6.01
C LEU A 260 15.64 9.87 -5.85
N ALA A 261 15.40 10.34 -4.63
CA ALA A 261 15.11 11.74 -4.37
C ALA A 261 16.27 12.67 -4.78
N GLN A 262 17.49 12.20 -4.58
CA GLN A 262 18.69 12.90 -4.99
C GLN A 262 18.89 12.88 -6.51
N HIS A 263 18.57 11.77 -7.20
CA HIS A 263 18.68 11.61 -8.65
C HIS A 263 17.55 12.27 -9.44
N LEU A 264 16.30 12.14 -8.99
CA LEU A 264 15.10 12.61 -9.71
C LEU A 264 14.66 14.02 -9.29
N PHE A 265 14.96 14.42 -8.05
CA PHE A 265 14.42 15.67 -7.48
C PHE A 265 15.50 16.60 -6.91
N GLY A 266 16.78 16.36 -7.24
CA GLY A 266 17.89 17.21 -6.80
C GLY A 266 18.03 17.31 -5.28
N GLY A 267 17.62 16.26 -4.55
CA GLY A 267 17.64 16.22 -3.09
C GLY A 267 16.42 16.82 -2.40
N LYS A 268 15.40 17.25 -3.16
CA LYS A 268 14.08 17.60 -2.61
C LYS A 268 13.30 16.32 -2.27
N THR A 269 12.47 16.37 -1.22
CA THR A 269 11.71 15.22 -0.74
C THR A 269 10.80 14.64 -1.83
N MET A 270 10.73 13.30 -1.88
CA MET A 270 9.72 12.57 -2.66
C MET A 270 8.32 13.11 -2.31
N PRO A 271 7.34 13.07 -3.23
CA PRO A 271 5.94 13.38 -2.90
C PRO A 271 5.50 12.61 -1.65
N LYS A 272 4.76 13.27 -0.74
CA LYS A 272 4.18 12.61 0.43
C LYS A 272 3.30 11.44 -0.05
N GLY A 273 3.73 10.22 0.24
CA GLY A 273 3.13 8.99 -0.25
C GLY A 273 4.08 7.78 -0.17
N ALA A 274 5.39 8.00 -0.11
CA ALA A 274 6.40 6.95 0.02
C ALA A 274 7.24 7.07 1.31
N GLY A 275 6.69 7.58 2.41
CA GLY A 275 7.39 7.68 3.69
C GLY A 275 7.03 6.52 4.60
N ALA A 276 8.02 5.72 5.01
CA ALA A 276 7.86 4.82 6.15
C ALA A 276 7.81 5.67 7.43
N ALA A 277 6.92 5.33 8.37
CA ALA A 277 6.79 6.04 9.64
C ALA A 277 7.78 5.49 10.68
N THR A 278 8.50 6.37 11.38
CA THR A 278 9.13 6.01 12.65
C THR A 278 8.14 6.25 13.78
N THR A 279 8.33 5.59 14.92
CA THR A 279 7.49 5.78 16.13
C THR A 279 7.51 7.22 16.66
N GLU A 280 8.45 8.05 16.21
CA GLU A 280 8.59 9.46 16.62
C GLU A 280 7.65 10.41 15.85
N ASP A 281 7.16 10.01 14.67
CA ASP A 281 6.15 10.77 13.90
C ASP A 281 4.71 10.55 14.42
N ALA A 282 4.54 9.74 15.47
CA ALA A 282 3.28 9.12 15.83
C ALA A 282 2.24 10.02 16.52
N GLY A 283 2.41 11.33 16.67
CA GLY A 283 1.35 12.25 17.12
C GLY A 283 0.54 11.81 18.36
N GLY A 284 1.12 10.98 19.26
CA GLY A 284 0.44 10.41 20.43
C GLY A 284 -0.31 9.08 20.23
N ILE A 285 -0.21 8.41 19.07
CA ILE A 285 -0.83 7.11 18.80
C ILE A 285 0.04 5.97 19.31
N VAL A 286 -0.55 5.12 20.15
CA VAL A 286 0.05 3.86 20.60
C VAL A 286 -0.71 2.72 19.94
N PRO A 287 -0.10 2.00 18.98
CA PRO A 287 -0.74 0.83 18.38
C PRO A 287 -0.89 -0.31 19.40
N ASN A 288 -1.88 -1.19 19.19
CA ASN A 288 -2.02 -2.39 20.03
C ASN A 288 -0.82 -3.34 19.89
N ALA A 289 -0.19 -3.38 18.72
CA ALA A 289 1.06 -4.10 18.49
C ALA A 289 1.96 -3.40 17.46
N VAL A 290 3.29 -3.57 17.62
CA VAL A 290 4.29 -3.19 16.62
C VAL A 290 4.99 -4.44 16.11
N LEU A 291 5.02 -4.62 14.80
CA LEU A 291 5.65 -5.77 14.16
C LEU A 291 6.99 -5.38 13.56
N GLU A 292 8.06 -5.91 14.14
CA GLU A 292 9.40 -5.84 13.55
C GLU A 292 9.65 -6.97 12.54
N ARG A 293 9.00 -8.13 12.70
CA ARG A 293 9.02 -9.28 11.78
C ARG A 293 7.63 -9.93 11.69
N THR A 294 7.23 -10.34 10.50
CA THR A 294 5.87 -10.81 10.21
C THR A 294 5.58 -12.20 10.79
N ALA A 295 6.60 -13.01 11.05
CA ALA A 295 6.46 -14.38 11.55
C ALA A 295 5.60 -14.55 12.84
N ARG A 296 5.29 -13.47 13.58
CA ARG A 296 4.42 -13.49 14.78
C ARG A 296 2.97 -13.07 14.54
N LEU A 297 2.61 -12.73 13.30
CA LEU A 297 1.28 -12.20 12.95
C LEU A 297 0.16 -13.20 13.26
N THR A 298 0.39 -14.46 12.87
CA THR A 298 -0.55 -15.55 13.12
C THR A 298 -0.67 -15.85 14.61
N GLU A 299 0.43 -15.83 15.36
CA GLU A 299 0.38 -16.08 16.81
C GLU A 299 -0.43 -15.00 17.55
N LEU A 300 -0.34 -13.75 17.11
CA LEU A 300 -1.03 -12.62 17.72
C LEU A 300 -2.55 -12.67 17.52
N LEU A 301 -3.00 -12.95 16.29
CA LEU A 301 -4.42 -12.94 15.92
C LEU A 301 -5.10 -14.29 16.05
N SER A 302 -4.35 -15.37 15.84
CA SER A 302 -4.86 -16.74 15.77
C SER A 302 -4.37 -17.64 16.90
N GLY A 303 -3.64 -17.11 17.88
CA GLY A 303 -3.08 -17.90 18.98
C GLY A 303 -1.96 -18.87 18.55
N PRO A 304 -1.42 -19.66 19.50
CA PRO A 304 -0.33 -20.60 19.21
C PRO A 304 -0.78 -21.73 18.26
N PRO A 305 0.15 -22.39 17.55
CA PRO A 305 -0.17 -23.50 16.64
C PRO A 305 -1.08 -24.57 17.30
N GLY A 306 -2.21 -24.88 16.65
CA GLY A 306 -3.23 -25.79 17.18
C GLY A 306 -4.40 -25.12 17.90
N TYR A 307 -4.30 -23.81 18.18
CA TYR A 307 -5.44 -23.00 18.60
C TYR A 307 -6.31 -22.67 17.36
N THR A 308 -7.61 -22.94 17.46
CA THR A 308 -8.59 -22.46 16.48
C THR A 308 -9.36 -21.33 17.17
N PRO A 309 -9.13 -20.05 16.81
CA PRO A 309 -9.91 -18.98 17.37
C PRO A 309 -11.39 -19.22 17.02
N ASP A 310 -12.28 -19.03 18.00
CA ASP A 310 -13.71 -19.00 17.74
C ASP A 310 -14.02 -17.66 17.06
N VAL A 311 -13.75 -17.59 15.75
CA VAL A 311 -14.00 -16.39 14.95
C VAL A 311 -15.51 -16.17 14.93
N PRO A 312 -16.00 -15.13 15.62
CA PRO A 312 -17.43 -14.97 15.74
C PRO A 312 -17.99 -14.64 14.35
N LYS A 313 -18.94 -15.46 13.87
CA LYS A 313 -19.46 -15.33 12.50
C LYS A 313 -19.93 -13.89 12.25
N ALA A 314 -19.37 -13.24 11.24
CA ALA A 314 -19.85 -11.95 10.77
C ALA A 314 -21.35 -12.09 10.45
N PRO A 315 -22.20 -11.15 10.89
CA PRO A 315 -23.59 -11.15 10.46
C PRO A 315 -23.62 -11.11 8.92
N GLY A 316 -24.40 -12.01 8.32
CA GLY A 316 -24.58 -12.02 6.86
C GLY A 316 -25.04 -10.66 6.37
N PRO A 317 -24.81 -10.32 5.08
CA PRO A 317 -25.24 -9.03 4.53
C PRO A 317 -26.72 -8.81 4.86
N SER A 318 -27.04 -7.71 5.55
CA SER A 318 -28.43 -7.39 5.84
C SER A 318 -29.10 -7.15 4.49
N HIS A 319 -30.01 -8.04 4.09
CA HIS A 319 -30.93 -7.79 3.00
C HIS A 319 -31.96 -6.74 3.44
N ASN A 320 -31.51 -5.50 3.64
CA ASN A 320 -32.39 -4.34 3.61
C ASN A 320 -32.65 -4.02 2.14
N GLY A 321 -33.34 -4.92 1.46
CA GLY A 321 -34.06 -4.55 0.25
C GLY A 321 -35.11 -3.51 0.63
N PRO A 322 -35.35 -2.49 -0.22
CA PRO A 322 -36.48 -1.58 0.02
C PRO A 322 -37.75 -2.43 0.13
N ALA A 323 -38.54 -2.17 1.18
CA ALA A 323 -39.85 -2.77 1.34
C ALA A 323 -40.66 -2.54 0.04
N PRO A 324 -41.37 -3.57 -0.48
CA PRO A 324 -42.18 -3.39 -1.66
C PRO A 324 -43.23 -2.30 -1.37
N ALA A 325 -43.27 -1.29 -2.23
CA ALA A 325 -44.30 -0.27 -2.18
C ALA A 325 -45.68 -0.95 -2.27
N GLN A 326 -46.51 -0.72 -1.26
CA GLN A 326 -47.94 -1.01 -1.30
C GLN A 326 -48.66 0.13 -2.02
#